data_AF-A0A193SSB6-F1
#
_entry.id   AF-A0A193SSB6-F1
#
_cell.length_a   1.000
_cell.length_b   1.000
_cell.length_c   1.000
_cell.angle_alpha   90.00
_cell.angle_beta   90.00
_cell.angle_gamma   90.00
#
_symmetry.space_group_name_H-M   'P 1'
#
loop_
_entity.id
_entity.type
_entity.pdbx_description
1 polymer ?
#
loop_
_entity_poly.entity_id
_entity_poly.type
_entity_poly.pdbx_seq_one_letter_code
_entity_poly.pdbx_strand_id
1 'polypeptide(L)' 'MAQIHLPNGTSILDDSELMPNHQARRMAHEGAPPDAIAQELGEPLAIVQRWIQEAPYETPEQYWLRRYNEGTLDEDE' A
#
# COMPACT_ATOMS: atom_id res chain seq x y z
N MET A 1 4.00 -2.57 -9.08
CA MET A 1 4.02 -1.28 -9.80
C MET A 1 2.74 -1.23 -10.59
N ALA A 2 1.88 -0.28 -10.26
CA ALA A 2 0.56 -0.10 -10.82
C ALA A 2 0.51 1.18 -11.65
N GLN A 3 -0.16 1.13 -12.79
CA GLN A 3 -0.50 2.32 -13.57
C GLN A 3 -1.98 2.62 -13.34
N ILE A 4 -2.28 3.79 -12.81
CA ILE A 4 -3.62 4.18 -12.36
C ILE A 4 -4.09 5.37 -13.20
N HIS A 5 -5.29 5.27 -13.74
CA HIS A 5 -5.90 6.33 -14.52
C HIS A 5 -7.06 6.94 -13.73
N LEU A 6 -6.91 8.22 -13.37
CA LEU A 6 -7.93 8.96 -12.62
C LEU A 6 -9.01 9.53 -13.55
N PRO A 7 -10.22 9.82 -13.03
CA PRO A 7 -11.33 10.33 -13.85
C PRO A 7 -11.08 11.70 -14.51
N ASN A 8 -10.16 12.52 -13.97
CA ASN A 8 -9.74 13.79 -14.57
C ASN A 8 -8.73 13.61 -15.73
N GLY A 9 -8.35 12.38 -16.07
CA GLY A 9 -7.35 12.09 -17.09
C GLY A 9 -5.91 12.04 -16.57
N THR A 10 -5.67 12.30 -15.28
CA THR A 10 -4.35 12.14 -14.67
C THR A 10 -3.94 10.66 -14.65
N SER A 11 -2.68 10.39 -14.96
CA SER A 11 -2.10 9.05 -14.90
C SER A 11 -1.02 9.00 -13.83
N ILE A 12 -1.12 8.04 -12.91
CA ILE A 12 -0.22 7.86 -11.78
C ILE A 12 0.52 6.54 -11.95
N LEU A 13 1.83 6.56 -11.76
CA LEU A 13 2.66 5.37 -11.62
C LEU A 13 2.95 5.16 -10.14
N ASP A 14 2.37 4.11 -9.56
CA ASP A 14 2.52 3.78 -8.16
C ASP A 14 3.43 2.55 -8.00
N ASP A 15 4.54 2.72 -7.30
CA ASP A 15 5.47 1.65 -6.96
C ASP A 15 5.32 1.18 -5.51
N SER A 16 4.28 1.63 -4.79
CA SER A 16 4.02 1.28 -3.39
C SER A 16 3.95 -0.22 -3.17
N GLU A 17 3.47 -0.99 -4.14
CA GLU A 17 3.44 -2.46 -4.10
C GLU A 17 4.84 -3.12 -4.01
N LEU A 18 5.90 -2.40 -4.39
CA LEU A 18 7.28 -2.86 -4.25
C LEU A 18 7.82 -2.64 -2.83
N MET A 19 7.12 -1.83 -2.01
CA MET A 19 7.56 -1.50 -0.67
C MET A 19 7.20 -2.63 0.31
N PRO A 20 8.13 -3.05 1.20
CA PRO A 20 7.91 -4.15 2.13
C PRO A 20 6.72 -3.92 3.09
N ASN A 21 6.47 -2.66 3.47
CA ASN A 21 5.33 -2.31 4.32
C ASN A 21 3.98 -2.56 3.62
N HIS A 22 3.86 -2.25 2.33
CA HIS A 22 2.66 -2.51 1.54
C HIS A 22 2.45 -4.02 1.37
N GLN A 23 3.52 -4.75 1.05
CA GLN A 23 3.49 -6.21 0.95
C GLN A 23 3.09 -6.87 2.28
N ALA A 24 3.63 -6.40 3.40
CA ALA A 24 3.26 -6.89 4.72
C ALA A 24 1.76 -6.72 5.01
N ARG A 25 1.20 -5.53 4.70
CA ARG A 25 -0.24 -5.26 4.87
C ARG A 25 -1.08 -6.13 3.94
N ARG A 26 -0.67 -6.30 2.67
CA ARG A 26 -1.34 -7.17 1.70
C ARG A 26 -1.41 -8.61 2.21
N MET A 27 -0.28 -9.18 2.62
CA MET A 27 -0.22 -10.54 3.12
C MET A 27 -1.05 -10.73 4.39
N ALA A 28 -1.01 -9.75 5.30
CA ALA A 28 -1.84 -9.78 6.51
C ALA A 28 -3.34 -9.74 6.19
N HIS A 29 -3.74 -8.91 5.22
CA HIS A 29 -5.11 -8.87 4.71
C HIS A 29 -5.54 -10.18 4.01
N GLU A 30 -4.60 -10.85 3.32
CA GLU A 30 -4.79 -12.18 2.73
C GLU A 30 -4.84 -13.31 3.79
N GLY A 31 -4.60 -12.99 5.08
CA GLY A 31 -4.70 -13.92 6.20
C GLY A 31 -3.38 -14.56 6.63
N ALA A 32 -2.24 -14.13 6.08
CA ALA A 32 -0.94 -14.60 6.52
C ALA A 32 -0.63 -14.07 7.93
N PRO A 33 -0.07 -14.91 8.83
CA PRO A 33 0.26 -14.47 10.18
C PRO A 33 1.56 -13.62 10.17
N PRO A 34 1.73 -12.66 11.11
CA PRO A 34 2.85 -11.71 11.09
C PRO A 34 4.25 -12.35 11.12
N ASP A 35 4.40 -13.53 11.74
CA ASP A 35 5.64 -14.30 11.77
C ASP A 35 6.02 -14.90 10.41
N ALA A 36 5.04 -15.41 9.65
CA ALA A 36 5.26 -15.89 8.30
C ALA A 36 5.62 -14.73 7.35
N ILE A 37 4.96 -13.58 7.51
CA ILE A 37 5.25 -12.37 6.74
C ILE A 37 6.66 -11.87 7.02
N ALA A 38 7.08 -11.84 8.28
CA ALA A 38 8.43 -11.45 8.68
C ALA A 38 9.50 -12.36 8.05
N GLN A 39 9.25 -13.66 7.98
CA GLN A 39 10.15 -14.61 7.32
C GLN A 39 10.21 -14.39 5.81
N GLU A 40 9.06 -14.20 5.15
CA GLU A 40 8.98 -13.99 3.70
C GLU A 40 9.69 -12.69 3.28
N LEU A 41 9.47 -11.61 4.02
CA LEU A 41 10.06 -10.30 3.73
C LEU A 41 11.50 -10.14 4.21
N GLY A 42 11.99 -11.07 5.05
CA GLY A 42 13.31 -10.96 5.69
C GLY A 42 13.41 -9.83 6.71
N GLU A 43 12.28 -9.40 7.28
CA GLU A 43 12.17 -8.25 8.16
C GLU A 43 11.90 -8.66 9.62
N PRO A 44 12.29 -7.86 10.61
CA PRO A 44 11.98 -8.15 12.01
C PRO A 44 10.46 -8.17 12.27
N LEU A 45 9.99 -9.15 13.04
CA LEU A 45 8.57 -9.29 13.41
C LEU A 45 7.98 -8.00 14.01
N ALA A 46 8.73 -7.29 14.84
CA ALA A 46 8.29 -6.03 15.44
C ALA A 46 8.04 -4.92 14.39
N ILE A 47 8.84 -4.90 13.31
CA ILE A 47 8.67 -3.95 12.21
C ILE A 47 7.44 -4.30 11.39
N VAL A 48 7.28 -5.58 11.03
CA VAL A 48 6.11 -6.07 10.29
C VAL A 48 4.81 -5.81 11.05
N GLN A 49 4.78 -6.10 12.35
CA GLN A 49 3.62 -5.80 13.19
C GLN A 49 3.30 -4.31 13.22
N ARG A 50 4.32 -3.44 13.31
CA ARG A 50 4.12 -2.00 13.24
C ARG A 50 3.53 -1.58 11.90
N TRP A 51 4.03 -2.09 10.78
CA TRP A 51 3.48 -1.78 9.45
C TRP A 51 2.02 -2.20 9.30
N ILE A 52 1.66 -3.38 9.77
CA ILE A 52 0.29 -3.89 9.73
C ILE A 52 -0.66 -3.03 10.60
N GLN A 53 -0.17 -2.51 11.72
CA GLN A 53 -0.96 -1.67 12.64
C GLN A 53 -1.09 -0.21 12.18
N GLU A 54 -0.13 0.28 11.39
CA GLU A 54 -0.05 1.69 10.99
C GLU A 54 -1.21 2.11 10.09
N ALA A 55 -1.62 1.25 9.16
CA ALA A 55 -2.74 1.50 8.27
C ALA A 55 -3.32 0.17 7.75
N PRO A 56 -4.64 0.14 7.42
CA PRO A 56 -5.20 -1.01 6.72
C PRO A 56 -4.54 -1.20 5.36
N TYR A 57 -4.64 -2.42 4.83
CA TYR A 57 -4.32 -2.65 3.44
C TYR A 57 -5.36 -1.95 2.55
N GLU A 58 -4.87 -1.13 1.62
CA GLU A 58 -5.65 -0.56 0.52
C GLU A 58 -4.86 -0.78 -0.78
N THR A 59 -5.58 -1.03 -1.88
CA THR A 59 -4.92 -1.11 -3.18
C THR A 59 -4.47 0.28 -3.60
N PRO A 60 -3.40 0.40 -4.42
CA PRO A 60 -2.99 1.69 -4.97
C PRO A 60 -4.16 2.45 -5.62
N GLU A 61 -5.00 1.76 -6.39
CA GLU A 61 -6.18 2.36 -7.00
C GLU A 61 -7.16 2.96 -5.98
N GLN A 62 -7.45 2.23 -4.88
CA GLN A 62 -8.33 2.72 -3.82
C GLN A 62 -7.74 3.95 -3.12
N TYR A 63 -6.44 3.92 -2.82
CA TYR A 63 -5.73 5.03 -2.20
C TYR A 63 -5.80 6.31 -3.05
N TRP A 64 -5.46 6.19 -4.34
CA TRP A 64 -5.44 7.33 -5.25
C TRP A 64 -6.84 7.82 -5.61
N LEU A 65 -7.82 6.93 -5.76
CA LEU A 65 -9.22 7.30 -6.00
C LEU A 65 -9.83 8.01 -4.78
N ARG A 66 -9.49 7.58 -3.56
CA ARG A 66 -9.91 8.26 -2.33
C ARG A 66 -9.37 9.69 -2.29
N ARG A 67 -8.07 9.87 -2.51
CA ARG A 67 -7.43 11.20 -2.57
C ARG A 67 -8.00 12.09 -3.67
N TYR A 68 -8.30 11.51 -4.83
CA TYR A 68 -9.00 12.19 -5.92
C TYR A 68 -10.35 12.75 -5.44
N ASN A 69 -11.16 11.89 -4.81
CA ASN A 69 -12.49 12.27 -4.32
C ASN A 69 -12.43 13.26 -3.15
N GLU A 70 -11.39 13.19 -2.32
CA GLU A 70 -11.13 14.13 -1.21
C GLU A 70 -10.60 15.48 -1.71
N GLY A 71 -10.22 15.60 -2.99
CA GLY A 71 -9.62 16.81 -3.56
C GLY A 71 -8.21 17.08 -3.04
N THR A 72 -7.54 16.05 -2.52
CA THR A 72 -6.17 16.12 -1.96
C THR A 72 -5.17 15.42 -2.87
N LEU A 73 -5.44 15.39 -4.18
CA LEU A 73 -4.38 15.12 -5.14
C LEU A 73 -3.48 16.34 -5.16
N ASP A 74 -2.33 16.23 -4.52
CA ASP A 74 -1.25 17.16 -4.76
C ASP A 74 -0.84 16.96 -6.23
N GLU A 75 -1.11 17.97 -7.07
CA GLU A 75 -0.68 18.00 -8.48
C GLU A 75 0.83 18.26 -8.62
N ASP A 76 1.52 18.47 -7.49
CA ASP A 76 2.93 18.84 -7.38
C ASP A 76 3.76 17.75 -6.68
N GLU A 77 4.09 16.65 -7.38
CA GLU A 77 5.37 15.94 -7.18
C GLU A 77 5.88 15.29 -8.47
#